data_AF-A0A3B8HG31-F1
#
_entry.id   AF-A0A3B8HG31-F1
#
_cell.length_a   1.000
_cell.length_b   1.000
_cell.length_c   1.000
_cell.angle_alpha   90.00
_cell.angle_beta   90.00
_cell.angle_gamma   90.00
#
_symmetry.space_group_name_H-M   'P 1'
#
loop_
_entity.id
_entity.type
_entity.pdbx_description
1 polymer ?
#
loop_
_entity_poly.entity_id
_entity_poly.type
_entity_poly.pdbx_seq_one_letter_code
_entity_poly.pdbx_strand_id
1 'polypeptide(L)'
;GVLTAGQVSSNQSVIVTASYTSGGVTRTGSETVTVVNSTSGGSGTVTLSSVSVTGAASVNEGTTANYIATAVFSNGTTQNVTTSASWTDNSSAATIGGGGVLTTGQVTGNQSVTVTASYTSGGVSRTGSKAVTIVDLAASSTSKSINSTSQNRTTLPAGPVAEQPLTTLGSFNIFAVNDLGMHCGDLDHRIASILPPFNVLHAVVVQKGTSSLAPEILTPTDVDVVYSAASNPNDPALAKPAAAPIFKTNFWAPNPVQPSVSLAFDGYDPFYPPAVLSPSAVGADMGLPAPDLALLYPVSGSGALVAAQQDMPGVGAPYTANNPQSFKRFDTDFPFFTSFPFGYRLANMNWFAADGIPVAPFDDSGRPNSYPLVRVQAKAKTTALTGTAGQILASMDSVIPVSAEAACYKCHVSSADGGTGKAACIPGVDANCATQGSPRSQTAFVVARPAEDTAADVPADARKEWAADNNIIRLHDAKHGTHLQNSTPIVCQTCHYTPALDLAHLGPLGPGDA
;
A
#
# COMPACT_ATOMS: atom_id res chain seq x y z
N GLY A 1 4.15 26.34 -34.38
CA GLY A 1 4.71 27.69 -34.38
C GLY A 1 3.72 28.67 -35.00
N VAL A 2 3.91 29.96 -34.82
CA VAL A 2 3.13 31.02 -35.51
C VAL A 2 4.00 31.60 -36.62
N LEU A 3 3.47 31.70 -37.85
CA LEU A 3 4.12 32.37 -38.97
C LEU A 3 3.56 33.81 -39.06
N THR A 4 4.41 34.81 -38.88
CA THR A 4 4.06 36.22 -39.10
C THR A 4 4.62 36.68 -40.44
N ALA A 5 3.76 37.04 -41.38
CA ALA A 5 4.18 37.54 -42.68
C ALA A 5 4.68 39.00 -42.59
N GLY A 6 5.82 39.28 -43.21
CA GLY A 6 6.27 40.65 -43.49
C GLY A 6 5.58 41.24 -44.72
N GLN A 7 5.81 42.53 -44.97
CA GLN A 7 5.39 43.17 -46.23
C GLN A 7 6.19 42.57 -47.39
N VAL A 8 5.51 42.13 -48.44
CA VAL A 8 6.13 41.56 -49.65
C VAL A 8 5.67 42.36 -50.88
N SER A 9 6.59 42.64 -51.79
CA SER A 9 6.31 43.40 -53.01
C SER A 9 5.63 42.56 -54.11
N SER A 10 5.49 41.25 -53.90
CA SER A 10 4.79 40.28 -54.77
C SER A 10 4.46 39.04 -53.94
N ASN A 11 3.57 38.16 -54.44
CA ASN A 11 3.31 36.90 -53.75
C ASN A 11 4.61 36.09 -53.62
N GLN A 12 4.93 35.63 -52.42
CA GLN A 12 6.11 34.82 -52.14
C GLN A 12 5.72 33.53 -51.46
N SER A 13 6.22 32.41 -51.95
CA SER A 13 6.05 31.13 -51.27
C SER A 13 7.22 30.91 -50.30
N VAL A 14 6.89 30.55 -49.07
CA VAL A 14 7.83 30.21 -47.99
C VAL A 14 7.54 28.79 -47.52
N ILE A 15 8.58 28.04 -47.19
CA ILE A 15 8.43 26.69 -46.65
C ILE A 15 8.63 26.76 -45.14
N VAL A 16 7.63 26.33 -44.38
CA VAL A 16 7.71 26.22 -42.92
C VAL A 16 7.98 24.77 -42.56
N THR A 17 9.05 24.53 -41.80
CA THR A 17 9.42 23.19 -41.33
C THR A 17 9.25 23.07 -39.82
N ALA A 18 8.80 21.92 -39.36
CA ALA A 18 8.78 21.55 -37.95
C ALA A 18 9.36 20.16 -37.76
N SER A 19 10.18 19.97 -36.72
CA SER A 19 10.79 18.68 -36.40
C SER A 19 10.51 18.28 -34.95
N TYR A 20 10.42 16.98 -34.72
CA TYR A 20 10.24 16.38 -33.40
C TYR A 20 11.10 15.14 -33.26
N THR A 21 11.78 15.02 -32.11
CA THR A 21 12.68 13.89 -31.80
C THR A 21 12.18 13.14 -30.58
N SER A 22 11.97 11.83 -30.72
CA SER A 22 11.64 10.94 -29.60
C SER A 22 12.36 9.62 -29.76
N GLY A 23 12.89 9.08 -28.65
CA GLY A 23 13.66 7.83 -28.67
C GLY A 23 14.89 7.87 -29.60
N GLY A 24 15.50 9.04 -29.80
CA GLY A 24 16.63 9.22 -30.71
C GLY A 24 16.27 9.34 -32.20
N VAL A 25 14.98 9.29 -32.57
CA VAL A 25 14.52 9.41 -33.96
C VAL A 25 13.85 10.76 -34.18
N THR A 26 14.37 11.55 -35.13
CA THR A 26 13.79 12.84 -35.54
C THR A 26 12.93 12.67 -36.78
N ARG A 27 11.70 13.21 -36.75
CA ARG A 27 10.86 13.37 -37.94
C ARG A 27 10.62 14.85 -38.20
N THR A 28 10.62 15.22 -39.48
CA THR A 28 10.39 16.60 -39.93
C THR A 28 9.21 16.62 -40.89
N GLY A 29 8.27 17.54 -40.66
CA GLY A 29 7.22 17.90 -41.61
C GLY A 29 7.49 19.29 -42.20
N SER A 30 7.05 19.51 -43.43
CA SER A 30 7.16 20.80 -44.11
C SER A 30 5.85 21.17 -44.81
N GLU A 31 5.49 22.44 -44.77
CA GLU A 31 4.32 22.99 -45.47
C GLU A 31 4.74 24.22 -46.30
N THR A 32 4.22 24.34 -47.52
CA THR A 32 4.46 25.53 -48.36
C THR A 32 3.34 26.54 -48.15
N VAL A 33 3.68 27.74 -47.72
CA VAL A 33 2.74 28.84 -47.47
C VAL A 33 3.01 29.97 -48.46
N THR A 34 1.98 30.48 -49.12
CA THR A 34 2.10 31.66 -49.98
C THR A 34 1.74 32.91 -49.19
N VAL A 35 2.71 33.80 -48.97
CA VAL A 35 2.51 35.16 -48.50
C VAL A 35 2.02 35.99 -49.67
N VAL A 36 0.77 36.43 -49.64
CA VAL A 36 0.14 37.20 -50.72
C VAL A 36 0.50 38.67 -50.56
N ASN A 37 1.00 39.31 -51.62
CA ASN A 37 1.14 40.77 -51.66
C ASN A 37 -0.26 41.38 -51.72
N SER A 38 -0.69 41.99 -50.62
CA SER A 38 -1.95 42.71 -50.56
C SER A 38 -1.70 44.15 -51.00
N THR A 39 -1.87 44.42 -52.30
CA THR A 39 -1.89 45.80 -52.80
C THR A 39 -3.21 46.46 -52.42
N SER A 40 -3.38 46.85 -51.17
CA SER A 40 -4.48 47.71 -50.72
C SER A 40 -3.93 48.99 -50.12
N GLY A 41 -3.75 49.97 -51.00
CA GLY A 41 -3.86 51.38 -50.62
C GLY A 41 -5.26 51.64 -50.11
N GLY A 42 -5.38 51.99 -48.83
CA GLY A 42 -6.63 52.34 -48.18
C GLY A 42 -6.34 52.87 -46.79
N SER A 43 -6.18 54.19 -46.68
CA SER A 43 -6.16 54.93 -45.42
C SER A 43 -7.56 54.94 -44.79
N GLY A 44 -8.05 53.77 -44.40
CA GLY A 44 -9.19 53.58 -43.53
C GLY A 44 -8.70 53.09 -42.17
N THR A 45 -9.25 53.61 -41.08
CA THR A 45 -8.91 53.15 -39.73
C THR A 45 -9.11 51.64 -39.62
N VAL A 46 -8.03 50.90 -39.37
CA VAL A 46 -8.07 49.45 -39.15
C VAL A 46 -8.70 49.20 -37.78
N THR A 47 -9.81 48.47 -37.73
CA THR A 47 -10.56 48.20 -36.49
C THR A 47 -10.54 46.72 -36.15
N LEU A 48 -10.67 46.40 -34.85
CA LEU A 48 -10.74 45.03 -34.37
C LEU A 48 -12.07 44.38 -34.81
N SER A 49 -11.98 43.35 -35.64
CA SER A 49 -13.13 42.63 -36.17
C SER A 49 -13.57 41.53 -35.20
N SER A 50 -12.66 40.63 -34.82
CA SER A 50 -12.95 39.50 -33.94
C SER A 50 -11.74 39.05 -33.13
N VAL A 51 -11.99 38.19 -32.13
CA VAL A 51 -10.97 37.44 -31.38
C VAL A 51 -11.37 35.96 -31.45
N SER A 52 -10.41 35.08 -31.73
CA SER A 52 -10.60 33.63 -31.69
C SER A 52 -9.66 32.99 -30.67
N VAL A 53 -10.12 31.90 -30.06
CA VAL A 53 -9.32 31.09 -29.13
C VAL A 53 -9.07 29.73 -29.76
N THR A 54 -7.81 29.35 -29.85
CA THR A 54 -7.38 28.03 -30.33
C THR A 54 -6.58 27.30 -29.24
N GLY A 55 -6.62 25.97 -29.25
CA GLY A 55 -6.04 25.13 -28.20
C GLY A 55 -6.73 23.77 -28.13
N ALA A 56 -6.33 22.94 -27.17
CA ALA A 56 -6.87 21.58 -27.02
C ALA A 56 -8.40 21.59 -26.84
N ALA A 57 -9.09 20.64 -27.50
CA ALA A 57 -10.53 20.45 -27.32
C ALA A 57 -10.86 19.63 -26.06
N SER A 58 -9.88 18.89 -25.55
CA SER A 58 -9.96 18.14 -24.31
C SER A 58 -8.65 18.23 -23.54
N VAL A 59 -8.74 18.19 -22.22
CA VAL A 59 -7.59 18.23 -21.29
C VAL A 59 -7.87 17.24 -20.17
N ASN A 60 -6.91 16.39 -19.83
CA ASN A 60 -7.08 15.44 -18.74
C ASN A 60 -7.11 16.19 -17.40
N GLU A 61 -7.85 15.69 -16.42
CA GLU A 61 -7.83 16.23 -15.07
C GLU A 61 -6.41 16.24 -14.45
N GLY A 62 -6.14 17.20 -13.56
CA GLY A 62 -4.83 17.36 -12.90
C GLY A 62 -3.66 17.74 -13.82
N THR A 63 -3.92 18.24 -15.03
CA THR A 63 -2.89 18.62 -16.02
C THR A 63 -3.05 20.07 -16.50
N THR A 64 -2.17 20.50 -17.41
CA THR A 64 -2.19 21.86 -17.97
C THR A 64 -2.20 21.86 -19.50
N ALA A 65 -2.85 22.85 -20.11
CA ALA A 65 -2.83 23.06 -21.56
C ALA A 65 -2.74 24.55 -21.93
N ASN A 66 -2.09 24.84 -23.06
CA ASN A 66 -1.92 26.20 -23.58
C ASN A 66 -2.98 26.54 -24.63
N TYR A 67 -3.50 27.76 -24.55
CA TYR A 67 -4.46 28.36 -25.48
C TYR A 67 -3.91 29.65 -26.07
N ILE A 68 -4.26 29.92 -27.33
CA ILE A 68 -3.79 31.07 -28.11
C ILE A 68 -4.98 31.94 -28.48
N ALA A 69 -4.92 33.23 -28.13
CA ALA A 69 -5.86 34.25 -28.57
C ALA A 69 -5.33 34.97 -29.82
N THR A 70 -6.12 34.98 -30.89
CA THR A 70 -5.79 35.68 -32.15
C THR A 70 -6.82 36.75 -32.46
N ALA A 71 -6.38 38.00 -32.55
CA ALA A 71 -7.18 39.11 -33.02
C ALA A 71 -7.20 39.13 -34.56
N VAL A 72 -8.35 39.42 -35.16
CA VAL A 72 -8.51 39.63 -36.61
C VAL A 72 -8.99 41.06 -36.83
N PHE A 73 -8.35 41.78 -37.74
CA PHE A 73 -8.67 43.17 -38.05
C PHE A 73 -9.47 43.32 -39.35
N SER A 74 -10.10 44.48 -39.55
CA SER A 74 -10.96 44.77 -40.71
C SER A 74 -10.26 44.67 -42.07
N ASN A 75 -8.93 44.77 -42.10
CA ASN A 75 -8.11 44.59 -43.30
C ASN A 75 -7.68 43.13 -43.54
N GLY A 76 -8.16 42.18 -42.74
CA GLY A 76 -7.82 40.75 -42.84
C GLY A 76 -6.52 40.35 -42.15
N THR A 77 -5.73 41.30 -41.61
CA THR A 77 -4.53 40.97 -40.83
C THR A 77 -4.90 40.34 -39.48
N THR A 78 -4.00 39.52 -38.96
CA THR A 78 -4.18 38.85 -37.66
C THR A 78 -3.00 39.13 -36.72
N GLN A 79 -3.26 39.10 -35.41
CA GLN A 79 -2.26 39.31 -34.38
C GLN A 79 -2.45 38.32 -33.23
N ASN A 80 -1.37 37.68 -32.78
CA ASN A 80 -1.38 36.90 -31.54
C ASN A 80 -1.41 37.86 -30.35
N VAL A 81 -2.48 37.78 -29.57
CA VAL A 81 -2.74 38.67 -28.42
C VAL A 81 -2.81 37.88 -27.10
N THR A 82 -2.29 36.65 -27.08
CA THR A 82 -2.39 35.71 -25.95
C THR A 82 -1.93 36.28 -24.61
N THR A 83 -0.82 37.05 -24.61
CA THR A 83 -0.27 37.67 -23.40
C THR A 83 -0.95 38.98 -23.02
N SER A 84 -1.59 39.65 -23.99
CA SER A 84 -2.27 40.94 -23.82
C SER A 84 -3.79 40.83 -23.66
N ALA A 85 -4.35 39.62 -23.81
CA ALA A 85 -5.76 39.35 -23.63
C ALA A 85 -6.07 39.03 -22.17
N SER A 86 -7.28 39.41 -21.73
CA SER A 86 -7.82 38.99 -20.45
C SER A 86 -8.47 37.62 -20.60
N TRP A 87 -8.03 36.63 -19.81
CA TRP A 87 -8.53 35.26 -19.85
C TRP A 87 -9.45 34.97 -18.68
N THR A 88 -10.54 34.24 -18.95
CA THR A 88 -11.48 33.74 -17.94
C THR A 88 -11.96 32.35 -18.33
N ASP A 89 -12.32 31.54 -17.34
CA ASP A 89 -13.08 30.30 -17.54
C ASP A 89 -14.36 30.32 -16.67
N ASN A 90 -15.30 29.43 -16.98
CA ASN A 90 -16.61 29.37 -16.34
C ASN A 90 -16.75 28.24 -15.31
N SER A 91 -15.64 27.66 -14.83
CA SER A 91 -15.67 26.43 -14.03
C SER A 91 -15.04 26.60 -12.66
N SER A 92 -15.43 25.74 -11.71
CA SER A 92 -14.69 25.52 -10.47
C SER A 92 -13.62 24.42 -10.61
N ALA A 93 -13.68 23.66 -11.72
CA ALA A 93 -12.85 22.49 -11.98
C ALA A 93 -11.57 22.82 -12.76
N ALA A 94 -11.39 24.05 -13.21
CA ALA A 94 -10.18 24.53 -13.84
C ALA A 94 -9.95 26.01 -13.52
N THR A 95 -8.77 26.49 -13.83
CA THR A 95 -8.43 27.91 -13.76
C THR A 95 -7.57 28.26 -14.96
N ILE A 96 -7.96 29.27 -15.74
CA ILE A 96 -7.10 29.83 -16.78
C ILE A 96 -6.36 31.08 -16.30
N GLY A 97 -5.03 31.02 -16.37
CA GLY A 97 -4.15 32.12 -16.01
C GLY A 97 -3.82 33.06 -17.18
N GLY A 98 -3.18 34.19 -16.85
CA GLY A 98 -2.59 35.08 -17.85
C GLY A 98 -1.64 34.34 -18.79
N GLY A 99 -1.64 34.68 -20.08
CA GLY A 99 -0.88 33.96 -21.10
C GLY A 99 -1.56 32.69 -21.64
N GLY A 100 -2.82 32.44 -21.29
CA GLY A 100 -3.64 31.38 -21.89
C GLY A 100 -3.34 29.97 -21.38
N VAL A 101 -2.83 29.82 -20.15
CA VAL A 101 -2.54 28.50 -19.56
C VAL A 101 -3.72 28.04 -18.72
N LEU A 102 -4.42 27.00 -19.18
CA LEU A 102 -5.49 26.34 -18.43
C LEU A 102 -4.88 25.26 -17.53
N THR A 103 -5.20 25.30 -16.24
CA THR A 103 -4.85 24.25 -15.26
C THR A 103 -6.13 23.56 -14.80
N THR A 104 -6.21 22.24 -14.92
CA THR A 104 -7.38 21.45 -14.51
C THR A 104 -7.21 20.87 -13.11
N GLY A 105 -8.26 20.94 -12.30
CA GLY A 105 -8.40 20.21 -11.05
C GLY A 105 -8.89 18.77 -11.27
N GLN A 106 -9.14 18.05 -10.18
CA GLN A 106 -9.74 16.71 -10.21
C GLN A 106 -11.26 16.81 -10.43
N VAL A 107 -11.83 15.91 -11.20
CA VAL A 107 -13.27 15.88 -11.52
C VAL A 107 -13.84 14.47 -11.37
N THR A 108 -15.08 14.33 -10.91
CA THR A 108 -15.73 13.02 -10.71
C THR A 108 -16.50 12.53 -11.95
N GLY A 109 -16.16 13.06 -13.12
CA GLY A 109 -16.85 12.87 -14.39
C GLY A 109 -16.44 13.92 -15.41
N ASN A 110 -16.56 13.61 -16.71
CA ASN A 110 -16.20 14.56 -17.77
C ASN A 110 -17.00 15.86 -17.63
N GLN A 111 -16.29 16.98 -17.57
CA GLN A 111 -16.91 18.31 -17.44
C GLN A 111 -16.62 19.17 -18.66
N SER A 112 -17.62 19.91 -19.11
CA SER A 112 -17.46 20.89 -20.18
C SER A 112 -17.17 22.26 -19.58
N VAL A 113 -16.04 22.84 -19.96
CA VAL A 113 -15.57 24.17 -19.55
C VAL A 113 -15.43 25.06 -20.78
N THR A 114 -15.74 26.34 -20.64
CA THR A 114 -15.52 27.34 -21.69
C THR A 114 -14.41 28.27 -21.27
N VAL A 115 -13.35 28.30 -22.08
CA VAL A 115 -12.26 29.25 -21.97
C VAL A 115 -12.57 30.46 -22.85
N THR A 116 -12.48 31.66 -22.29
CA THR A 116 -12.77 32.93 -22.99
C THR A 116 -11.56 33.86 -22.92
N ALA A 117 -11.23 34.48 -24.05
CA ALA A 117 -10.25 35.56 -24.15
C ALA A 117 -10.94 36.85 -24.61
N SER A 118 -10.67 37.96 -23.93
CA SER A 118 -11.12 39.31 -24.32
C SER A 118 -9.92 40.18 -24.68
N TYR A 119 -10.01 40.89 -25.81
CA TYR A 119 -8.97 41.83 -26.26
C TYR A 119 -9.60 43.11 -26.78
N THR A 120 -8.96 44.25 -26.48
CA THR A 120 -9.43 45.58 -26.84
C THR A 120 -8.36 46.31 -27.64
N SER A 121 -8.72 46.83 -28.81
CA SER A 121 -7.85 47.66 -29.65
C SER A 121 -8.65 48.80 -30.28
N GLY A 122 -8.10 50.01 -30.26
CA GLY A 122 -8.77 51.20 -30.79
C GLY A 122 -10.13 51.50 -30.13
N GLY A 123 -10.30 51.15 -28.84
CA GLY A 123 -11.56 51.33 -28.10
C GLY A 123 -12.64 50.28 -28.37
N VAL A 124 -12.40 49.31 -29.28
CA VAL A 124 -13.32 48.21 -29.59
C VAL A 124 -12.87 46.95 -28.86
N SER A 125 -13.76 46.35 -28.07
CA SER A 125 -13.51 45.09 -27.36
C SER A 125 -14.21 43.92 -28.06
N ARG A 126 -13.50 42.80 -28.20
CA ARG A 126 -14.03 41.55 -28.76
C ARG A 126 -13.62 40.36 -27.89
N THR A 127 -14.47 39.35 -27.87
CA THR A 127 -14.23 38.09 -27.16
C THR A 127 -14.19 36.92 -28.13
N GLY A 128 -13.33 35.95 -27.83
CA GLY A 128 -13.30 34.63 -28.45
C GLY A 128 -13.43 33.57 -27.36
N SER A 129 -14.03 32.43 -27.68
CA SER A 129 -14.18 31.34 -26.71
C SER A 129 -13.88 29.97 -27.32
N LYS A 130 -13.47 29.03 -26.48
CA LYS A 130 -13.25 27.63 -26.82
C LYS A 130 -13.89 26.73 -25.76
N ALA A 131 -14.78 25.85 -26.19
CA ALA A 131 -15.24 24.75 -25.35
C ALA A 131 -14.13 23.70 -25.19
N VAL A 132 -13.95 23.24 -23.97
CA VAL A 132 -12.91 22.30 -23.54
C VAL A 132 -13.57 21.24 -22.66
N THR A 133 -13.40 19.98 -22.99
CA THR A 133 -13.80 18.88 -22.11
C THR A 133 -12.65 18.55 -21.16
N ILE A 134 -12.84 18.78 -19.85
CA ILE A 134 -12.01 18.15 -18.84
C ILE A 134 -12.39 16.67 -18.84
N VAL A 135 -11.44 15.83 -19.23
CA VAL A 135 -11.62 14.38 -19.24
C VAL A 135 -11.34 13.90 -17.82
N ASP A 136 -12.37 13.39 -17.17
CA ASP A 136 -12.24 12.52 -16.00
C ASP A 136 -11.48 11.30 -16.48
N LEU A 137 -10.24 11.18 -16.01
CA LEU A 137 -9.53 9.95 -16.17
C LEU A 137 -10.06 9.05 -15.07
N ALA A 138 -11.26 8.50 -15.31
CA ALA A 138 -11.87 7.50 -14.45
C ALA A 138 -10.73 6.60 -14.00
N ALA A 139 -10.44 6.63 -12.68
CA ALA A 139 -9.22 6.07 -12.13
C ALA A 139 -8.94 4.78 -12.87
N SER A 140 -7.80 4.70 -13.57
CA SER A 140 -7.44 3.53 -14.38
C SER A 140 -7.46 2.33 -13.45
N SER A 141 -8.64 1.70 -13.36
CA SER A 141 -8.97 0.75 -12.31
C SER A 141 -8.91 -0.61 -12.95
N THR A 142 -7.67 -1.01 -13.22
CA THR A 142 -7.36 -2.35 -12.73
C THR A 142 -7.30 -2.19 -11.21
N SER A 143 -8.46 -2.22 -10.55
CA SER A 143 -8.50 -2.28 -9.09
C SER A 143 -7.66 -3.49 -8.70
N LYS A 144 -6.67 -3.29 -7.84
CA LYS A 144 -5.80 -4.36 -7.34
C LYS A 144 -6.01 -4.49 -5.85
N SER A 145 -6.15 -5.73 -5.40
CA SER A 145 -6.00 -6.05 -3.98
C SER A 145 -4.51 -6.27 -3.75
N ILE A 146 -3.84 -5.20 -3.32
CA ILE A 146 -2.41 -5.20 -2.99
C ILE A 146 -2.26 -4.78 -1.54
N ASN A 147 -1.35 -5.43 -0.81
CA ASN A 147 -1.12 -5.18 0.62
C ASN A 147 0.34 -4.79 0.82
N SER A 148 0.66 -3.54 0.47
CA SER A 148 2.04 -3.03 0.54
C SER A 148 2.40 -2.45 1.89
N THR A 149 1.41 -2.13 2.72
CA THR A 149 1.57 -1.51 4.04
C THR A 149 0.47 -1.97 4.99
N SER A 150 0.82 -2.07 6.27
CA SER A 150 -0.07 -2.32 7.39
C SER A 150 -0.40 -1.02 8.15
N GLN A 151 -0.05 0.15 7.61
CA GLN A 151 -0.38 1.44 8.22
C GLN A 151 -1.83 1.85 7.97
N ASN A 152 -2.40 2.62 8.90
CA ASN A 152 -3.74 3.23 8.75
C ASN A 152 -3.68 4.51 7.93
N ARG A 153 -4.83 4.93 7.38
CA ARG A 153 -4.97 6.20 6.64
C ARG A 153 -6.41 6.71 6.65
N THR A 154 -6.60 8.03 6.59
CA THR A 154 -7.95 8.65 6.58
C THR A 154 -8.67 8.62 5.23
N THR A 155 -7.93 8.50 4.13
CA THR A 155 -8.43 8.58 2.75
C THR A 155 -7.97 7.39 1.92
N LEU A 156 -8.69 7.06 0.84
CA LEU A 156 -8.24 6.05 -0.12
C LEU A 156 -6.95 6.49 -0.83
N PRO A 157 -6.06 5.55 -1.21
CA PRO A 157 -4.92 5.87 -2.05
C PRO A 157 -5.38 6.31 -3.45
N ALA A 158 -4.56 7.12 -4.13
CA ALA A 158 -4.85 7.60 -5.49
C ALA A 158 -4.89 6.46 -6.52
N GLY A 159 -4.24 5.34 -6.23
CA GLY A 159 -4.22 4.14 -7.04
C GLY A 159 -3.40 3.04 -6.36
N PRO A 160 -3.37 1.82 -6.93
CA PRO A 160 -2.52 0.76 -6.42
C PRO A 160 -1.03 1.09 -6.64
N VAL A 161 -0.18 0.64 -5.72
CA VAL A 161 1.27 0.75 -5.88
C VAL A 161 1.77 -0.08 -7.07
N ALA A 162 2.89 0.33 -7.66
CA ALA A 162 3.49 -0.40 -8.77
C ALA A 162 4.01 -1.77 -8.29
N GLU A 163 3.73 -2.82 -9.05
CA GLU A 163 4.25 -4.16 -8.78
C GLU A 163 5.59 -4.38 -9.47
N GLN A 164 6.46 -5.19 -8.85
CA GLN A 164 7.68 -5.68 -9.51
C GLN A 164 7.31 -6.61 -10.68
N PRO A 165 8.12 -6.72 -11.75
CA PRO A 165 7.79 -7.58 -12.87
C PRO A 165 7.82 -9.07 -12.50
N LEU A 166 6.87 -9.85 -13.03
CA LEU A 166 6.92 -11.31 -12.98
C LEU A 166 7.76 -11.80 -14.18
N THR A 167 8.98 -12.26 -13.93
CA THR A 167 9.96 -12.66 -14.96
C THR A 167 10.75 -13.88 -14.51
N THR A 168 10.84 -14.88 -15.39
CA THR A 168 11.62 -16.10 -15.15
C THR A 168 12.43 -16.46 -16.39
N LEU A 169 13.74 -16.56 -16.22
CA LEU A 169 14.66 -17.06 -17.24
C LEU A 169 14.56 -18.59 -17.31
N GLY A 170 14.64 -19.14 -18.52
CA GLY A 170 14.42 -20.58 -18.76
C GLY A 170 15.30 -21.51 -17.91
N SER A 171 16.51 -21.07 -17.54
CA SER A 171 17.49 -21.86 -16.78
C SER A 171 17.32 -21.80 -15.26
N PHE A 172 16.37 -21.03 -14.72
CA PHE A 172 16.21 -20.85 -13.28
C PHE A 172 14.77 -21.10 -12.85
N ASN A 173 14.59 -21.48 -11.59
CA ASN A 173 13.30 -21.54 -10.90
C ASN A 173 13.47 -20.99 -9.48
N ILE A 174 12.38 -20.50 -8.92
CA ILE A 174 12.26 -20.20 -7.49
C ILE A 174 10.99 -20.87 -6.96
N PHE A 175 11.07 -21.43 -5.77
CA PHE A 175 9.94 -21.96 -5.02
C PHE A 175 9.88 -21.22 -3.70
N ALA A 176 8.76 -20.57 -3.39
CA ALA A 176 8.57 -19.81 -2.18
C ALA A 176 7.24 -20.18 -1.52
N VAL A 177 7.28 -20.47 -0.23
CA VAL A 177 6.14 -20.98 0.54
C VAL A 177 6.09 -20.31 1.91
N ASN A 178 4.87 -19.99 2.33
CA ASN A 178 4.54 -19.75 3.72
C ASN A 178 4.14 -21.09 4.36
N ASP A 179 4.86 -21.51 5.41
CA ASP A 179 4.65 -22.81 6.08
C ASP A 179 3.80 -22.71 7.35
N LEU A 180 3.39 -21.50 7.76
CA LEU A 180 2.55 -21.25 8.93
C LEU A 180 1.06 -21.44 8.64
N GLY A 181 0.66 -21.41 7.37
CA GLY A 181 -0.75 -21.51 6.97
C GLY A 181 -1.50 -20.20 7.24
N MET A 182 -2.74 -20.27 7.73
CA MET A 182 -3.51 -19.08 8.07
C MET A 182 -3.04 -18.47 9.39
N HIS A 183 -2.24 -17.41 9.33
CA HIS A 183 -1.88 -16.64 10.51
C HIS A 183 -3.11 -15.95 11.10
N CYS A 184 -3.33 -16.04 12.41
CA CYS A 184 -4.37 -15.25 13.07
C CYS A 184 -3.79 -13.87 13.45
N GLY A 185 -4.54 -12.80 13.18
CA GLY A 185 -4.21 -11.46 13.63
C GLY A 185 -5.41 -10.82 14.33
N ASP A 186 -5.15 -10.00 15.35
CA ASP A 186 -6.20 -9.30 16.08
C ASP A 186 -6.65 -8.05 15.31
N LEU A 187 -7.96 -7.74 15.35
CA LEU A 187 -8.45 -6.45 14.85
C LEU A 187 -8.15 -5.30 15.82
N ASP A 188 -7.94 -5.63 17.10
CA ASP A 188 -7.63 -4.68 18.15
C ASP A 188 -6.59 -5.27 19.10
N HIS A 189 -5.52 -4.53 19.38
CA HIS A 189 -4.43 -4.99 20.25
C HIS A 189 -4.40 -4.25 21.60
N ARG A 190 -5.41 -3.43 21.93
CA ARG A 190 -5.37 -2.57 23.13
C ARG A 190 -5.59 -3.35 24.42
N ILE A 191 -6.32 -4.45 24.35
CA ILE A 191 -6.81 -5.18 25.53
C ILE A 191 -6.12 -6.53 25.64
N ALA A 192 -6.25 -7.34 24.60
CA ALA A 192 -5.55 -8.60 24.46
C ALA A 192 -4.90 -8.65 23.08
N SER A 193 -3.85 -9.46 22.94
CA SER A 193 -3.35 -9.88 21.63
C SER A 193 -3.05 -11.36 21.67
N ILE A 194 -3.60 -12.09 20.71
CA ILE A 194 -3.41 -13.54 20.58
C ILE A 194 -2.10 -13.81 19.83
N LEU A 195 -1.90 -13.14 18.69
CA LEU A 195 -0.70 -13.24 17.86
C LEU A 195 -0.39 -11.87 17.23
N PRO A 196 0.90 -11.53 17.04
CA PRO A 196 1.28 -10.27 16.41
C PRO A 196 1.06 -10.40 14.90
N PRO A 197 0.95 -9.30 14.12
CA PRO A 197 1.10 -9.37 12.67
C PRO A 197 2.45 -10.02 12.33
N PHE A 198 2.42 -11.25 11.84
CA PHE A 198 3.61 -12.06 11.62
C PHE A 198 3.31 -13.07 10.50
N ASN A 199 4.24 -13.22 9.56
CA ASN A 199 4.18 -14.23 8.53
C ASN A 199 5.59 -14.70 8.25
N VAL A 200 5.71 -15.96 7.84
CA VAL A 200 6.96 -16.62 7.48
C VAL A 200 6.97 -16.88 5.99
N LEU A 201 8.14 -16.78 5.39
CA LEU A 201 8.30 -17.02 3.97
C LEU A 201 9.67 -17.63 3.73
N HIS A 202 9.67 -18.86 3.22
CA HIS A 202 10.87 -19.61 2.88
C HIS A 202 10.97 -19.74 1.37
N ALA A 203 12.19 -19.62 0.83
CA ALA A 203 12.41 -19.73 -0.61
C ALA A 203 13.66 -20.55 -0.97
N VAL A 204 13.54 -21.40 -1.98
CA VAL A 204 14.66 -22.12 -2.60
C VAL A 204 14.79 -21.68 -4.04
N VAL A 205 16.01 -21.34 -4.46
CA VAL A 205 16.32 -20.95 -5.83
C VAL A 205 17.13 -22.05 -6.48
N VAL A 206 16.72 -22.50 -7.66
CA VAL A 206 17.35 -23.60 -8.38
C VAL A 206 17.85 -23.13 -9.73
N GLN A 207 19.13 -23.32 -10.00
CA GLN A 207 19.66 -23.35 -11.35
C GLN A 207 19.41 -24.73 -11.93
N LYS A 208 18.69 -24.78 -13.06
CA LYS A 208 18.38 -26.03 -13.73
C LYS A 208 19.65 -26.65 -14.30
N GLY A 209 19.75 -27.96 -14.16
CA GLY A 209 20.81 -28.74 -14.78
C GLY A 209 20.74 -28.70 -16.31
N THR A 210 21.84 -29.06 -16.93
CA THR A 210 21.93 -29.31 -18.38
C THR A 210 22.14 -30.81 -18.62
N SER A 211 22.38 -31.22 -19.87
CA SER A 211 22.78 -32.59 -20.17
C SER A 211 24.13 -32.98 -19.53
N SER A 212 24.94 -32.01 -19.10
CA SER A 212 26.29 -32.23 -18.56
C SER A 212 26.48 -31.74 -17.13
N LEU A 213 25.49 -31.08 -16.52
CA LEU A 213 25.55 -30.52 -15.17
C LEU A 213 24.27 -30.85 -14.40
N ALA A 214 24.40 -31.31 -13.17
CA ALA A 214 23.26 -31.50 -12.28
C ALA A 214 22.63 -30.14 -11.90
N PRO A 215 21.32 -30.11 -11.55
CA PRO A 215 20.72 -28.90 -10.97
C PRO A 215 21.37 -28.55 -9.64
N GLU A 216 21.40 -27.26 -9.33
CA GLU A 216 22.04 -26.71 -8.13
C GLU A 216 21.08 -25.78 -7.39
N ILE A 217 21.08 -25.87 -6.05
CA ILE A 217 20.42 -24.89 -5.19
C ILE A 217 21.38 -23.71 -5.03
N LEU A 218 20.94 -22.54 -5.45
CA LEU A 218 21.73 -21.32 -5.36
C LEU A 218 21.71 -20.78 -3.93
N THR A 219 22.83 -20.22 -3.49
CA THR A 219 23.05 -19.75 -2.13
C THR A 219 23.21 -18.21 -2.11
N PRO A 220 23.38 -17.58 -0.93
CA PRO A 220 23.61 -16.14 -0.84
C PRO A 220 24.91 -15.66 -1.48
N THR A 221 25.79 -16.55 -1.96
CA THR A 221 26.94 -16.18 -2.80
C THR A 221 26.53 -15.87 -4.23
N ASP A 222 25.43 -16.47 -4.71
CA ASP A 222 25.04 -16.49 -6.11
C ASP A 222 23.87 -15.54 -6.37
N VAL A 223 22.93 -15.45 -5.42
CA VAL A 223 21.69 -14.68 -5.56
C VAL A 223 21.34 -13.88 -4.31
N ASP A 224 20.65 -12.78 -4.52
CA ASP A 224 19.85 -12.10 -3.49
C ASP A 224 18.37 -12.44 -3.73
N VAL A 225 17.67 -12.86 -2.67
CA VAL A 225 16.22 -13.14 -2.74
C VAL A 225 15.47 -12.02 -2.06
N VAL A 226 14.43 -11.52 -2.73
CA VAL A 226 13.60 -10.40 -2.25
C VAL A 226 12.12 -10.71 -2.40
N TYR A 227 11.28 -10.08 -1.57
CA TYR A 227 9.83 -10.08 -1.69
C TYR A 227 9.28 -8.66 -1.84
N SER A 228 8.14 -8.51 -2.51
CA SER A 228 7.39 -7.25 -2.66
C SER A 228 5.89 -7.56 -2.70
N ALA A 229 5.01 -6.59 -2.47
CA ALA A 229 3.58 -6.82 -2.53
C ALA A 229 3.15 -7.09 -3.98
N ALA A 230 2.21 -8.02 -4.15
CA ALA A 230 1.66 -8.39 -5.44
C ALA A 230 0.14 -8.41 -5.38
N SER A 231 -0.49 -8.56 -6.55
CA SER A 231 -1.94 -8.73 -6.65
C SER A 231 -2.30 -9.82 -7.65
N ASN A 232 -3.51 -10.36 -7.49
CA ASN A 232 -4.13 -11.22 -8.48
C ASN A 232 -5.37 -10.51 -9.04
N PRO A 233 -5.52 -10.38 -10.37
CA PRO A 233 -6.72 -9.76 -10.96
C PRO A 233 -8.01 -10.53 -10.65
N ASN A 234 -7.93 -11.78 -10.21
CA ASN A 234 -9.05 -12.63 -9.81
C ASN A 234 -9.19 -12.75 -8.28
N ASP A 235 -8.50 -11.91 -7.50
CA ASP A 235 -8.61 -11.94 -6.04
C ASP A 235 -10.06 -11.67 -5.59
N PRO A 236 -10.70 -12.57 -4.82
CA PRO A 236 -12.07 -12.37 -4.31
C PRO A 236 -12.24 -11.11 -3.46
N ALA A 237 -11.17 -10.58 -2.87
CA ALA A 237 -11.21 -9.31 -2.16
C ALA A 237 -11.68 -8.16 -3.06
N LEU A 238 -11.44 -8.22 -4.37
CA LEU A 238 -11.91 -7.22 -5.34
C LEU A 238 -13.44 -7.11 -5.44
N ALA A 239 -14.18 -8.14 -5.02
CA ALA A 239 -15.65 -8.08 -4.94
C ALA A 239 -16.15 -7.26 -3.74
N LYS A 240 -15.28 -6.93 -2.78
CA LYS A 240 -15.61 -6.15 -1.59
C LYS A 240 -15.41 -4.65 -1.87
N PRO A 241 -16.25 -3.77 -1.30
CA PRO A 241 -16.07 -2.33 -1.44
C PRO A 241 -14.77 -1.89 -0.74
N ALA A 242 -14.07 -0.91 -1.33
CA ALA A 242 -13.01 -0.19 -0.63
C ALA A 242 -13.58 0.54 0.60
N ALA A 243 -12.76 0.72 1.64
CA ALA A 243 -13.17 1.32 2.90
C ALA A 243 -12.32 2.57 3.22
N ALA A 244 -12.98 3.66 3.61
CA ALA A 244 -12.34 4.86 4.13
C ALA A 244 -13.08 5.33 5.40
N PRO A 245 -12.38 5.73 6.49
CA PRO A 245 -10.93 5.62 6.67
C PRO A 245 -10.44 4.16 6.61
N ILE A 246 -9.19 3.98 6.17
CA ILE A 246 -8.52 2.69 6.12
C ILE A 246 -7.93 2.41 7.50
N PHE A 247 -8.46 1.39 8.16
CA PHE A 247 -7.90 0.82 9.37
C PHE A 247 -7.36 -0.58 9.06
N LYS A 248 -6.05 -0.74 9.13
CA LYS A 248 -5.32 -2.00 8.97
C LYS A 248 -5.11 -2.69 10.32
N THR A 249 -4.60 -1.96 11.31
CA THR A 249 -4.28 -2.45 12.65
C THR A 249 -3.91 -1.29 13.59
N ASN A 250 -3.96 -1.52 14.90
CA ASN A 250 -3.39 -0.63 15.92
C ASN A 250 -2.15 -1.21 16.61
N PHE A 251 -1.58 -2.31 16.10
CA PHE A 251 -0.43 -3.00 16.71
C PHE A 251 0.76 -2.08 17.07
N TRP A 252 1.12 -1.13 16.20
CA TRP A 252 2.20 -0.17 16.46
C TRP A 252 1.75 1.14 17.13
N ALA A 253 0.46 1.29 17.43
CA ALA A 253 -0.04 2.49 18.11
C ALA A 253 0.54 2.57 19.53
N PRO A 254 0.69 3.79 20.10
CA PRO A 254 1.03 3.97 21.50
C PRO A 254 0.06 3.21 22.40
N ASN A 255 0.57 2.54 23.45
CA ASN A 255 -0.31 1.93 24.44
C ASN A 255 -1.12 3.04 25.15
N PRO A 256 -2.47 3.00 25.15
CA PRO A 256 -3.29 3.98 25.87
C PRO A 256 -3.01 4.06 27.39
N VAL A 257 -2.50 2.98 28.00
CA VAL A 257 -2.14 2.90 29.43
C VAL A 257 -0.70 3.34 29.67
N GLN A 258 0.22 3.04 28.76
CA GLN A 258 1.63 3.44 28.81
C GLN A 258 2.08 4.10 27.48
N PRO A 259 1.73 5.38 27.24
CA PRO A 259 1.89 6.01 25.92
C PRO A 259 3.34 6.20 25.44
N SER A 260 4.33 5.92 26.29
CA SER A 260 5.75 5.99 25.94
C SER A 260 6.25 4.81 25.10
N VAL A 261 5.46 3.75 24.94
CA VAL A 261 5.77 2.56 24.16
C VAL A 261 4.60 2.16 23.26
N SER A 262 4.88 1.39 22.20
CA SER A 262 3.83 0.83 21.34
C SER A 262 3.18 -0.41 21.97
N LEU A 263 1.95 -0.74 21.56
CA LEU A 263 1.29 -1.99 21.94
C LEU A 263 2.12 -3.22 21.55
N ALA A 264 2.81 -3.15 20.40
CA ALA A 264 3.75 -4.16 19.94
C ALA A 264 4.89 -4.41 20.94
N PHE A 265 5.58 -3.36 21.39
CA PHE A 265 6.67 -3.50 22.33
C PHE A 265 6.15 -3.99 23.69
N ASP A 266 5.14 -3.33 24.23
CA ASP A 266 4.64 -3.61 25.58
C ASP A 266 4.06 -5.02 25.72
N GLY A 267 3.38 -5.51 24.68
CA GLY A 267 2.82 -6.85 24.67
C GLY A 267 3.84 -7.97 24.47
N TYR A 268 4.89 -7.73 23.67
CA TYR A 268 5.76 -8.82 23.19
C TYR A 268 7.18 -8.82 23.74
N ASP A 269 7.68 -7.72 24.33
CA ASP A 269 8.99 -7.65 24.98
C ASP A 269 9.24 -8.79 25.99
N PRO A 270 8.25 -9.22 26.81
CA PRO A 270 8.47 -10.32 27.77
C PRO A 270 8.85 -11.67 27.15
N PHE A 271 8.63 -11.86 25.84
CA PHE A 271 8.98 -13.10 25.13
C PHE A 271 10.36 -13.05 24.48
N TYR A 272 10.98 -11.88 24.48
CA TYR A 272 12.32 -11.72 23.93
C TYR A 272 13.36 -11.83 25.03
N PRO A 273 14.48 -12.51 24.77
CA PRO A 273 15.63 -12.36 25.65
C PRO A 273 16.06 -10.88 25.71
N PRO A 274 16.68 -10.43 26.81
CA PRO A 274 17.08 -9.05 26.98
C PRO A 274 17.85 -8.50 25.76
N ALA A 275 17.51 -7.27 25.36
CA ALA A 275 18.11 -6.53 24.25
C ALA A 275 17.81 -7.00 22.82
N VAL A 276 16.99 -8.04 22.62
CA VAL A 276 16.52 -8.40 21.27
C VAL A 276 15.42 -7.46 20.78
N LEU A 277 14.45 -7.17 21.65
CA LEU A 277 13.43 -6.17 21.38
C LEU A 277 13.78 -4.87 22.11
N SER A 278 13.57 -3.74 21.44
CA SER A 278 13.67 -2.41 22.04
C SER A 278 12.53 -1.54 21.51
N PRO A 279 12.12 -0.46 22.21
CA PRO A 279 11.05 0.40 21.72
C PRO A 279 11.31 0.97 20.32
N SER A 280 12.57 1.27 20.00
CA SER A 280 12.98 1.75 18.67
C SER A 280 13.05 0.66 17.60
N ALA A 281 13.06 -0.61 17.98
CA ALA A 281 13.14 -1.71 17.04
C ALA A 281 11.80 -1.99 16.35
N VAL A 282 10.65 -1.51 16.85
CA VAL A 282 9.33 -1.90 16.34
C VAL A 282 8.53 -0.69 15.86
N GLY A 283 8.95 -0.16 14.70
CA GLY A 283 8.23 0.90 13.98
C GLY A 283 7.06 0.37 13.17
N ALA A 284 6.17 1.27 12.73
CA ALA A 284 5.10 0.91 11.81
C ALA A 284 5.67 0.24 10.55
N ASP A 285 4.98 -0.79 10.05
CA ASP A 285 5.43 -1.64 8.94
C ASP A 285 6.70 -2.48 9.20
N MET A 286 7.27 -2.45 10.41
CA MET A 286 8.39 -3.31 10.81
C MET A 286 7.89 -4.52 11.61
N GLY A 287 8.41 -5.69 11.27
CA GLY A 287 8.10 -6.96 11.92
C GLY A 287 8.68 -7.06 13.32
N LEU A 288 8.29 -8.09 14.07
CA LEU A 288 9.05 -8.45 15.27
C LEU A 288 10.34 -9.20 14.86
N PRO A 289 11.48 -9.00 15.56
CA PRO A 289 12.72 -9.70 15.26
C PRO A 289 12.59 -11.22 15.45
N ALA A 290 12.87 -12.02 14.42
CA ALA A 290 12.88 -13.48 14.51
C ALA A 290 14.29 -14.00 14.82
N PRO A 291 14.50 -14.79 15.90
CA PRO A 291 15.79 -15.41 16.20
C PRO A 291 16.27 -16.33 15.07
N ASP A 292 17.57 -16.32 14.79
CA ASP A 292 18.24 -17.32 13.97
C ASP A 292 18.46 -18.59 14.79
N LEU A 293 17.60 -19.56 14.58
CA LEU A 293 17.61 -20.81 15.34
C LEU A 293 18.86 -21.65 15.07
N ALA A 294 19.43 -21.61 13.86
CA ALA A 294 20.64 -22.35 13.53
C ALA A 294 21.85 -21.80 14.29
N LEU A 295 21.94 -20.48 14.44
CA LEU A 295 22.97 -19.83 15.26
C LEU A 295 22.71 -19.99 16.75
N LEU A 296 21.45 -19.96 17.19
CA LEU A 296 21.09 -20.11 18.60
C LEU A 296 21.33 -21.55 19.10
N TYR A 297 21.02 -22.53 18.26
CA TYR A 297 21.23 -23.95 18.53
C TYR A 297 22.14 -24.55 17.45
N PRO A 298 23.46 -24.29 17.47
CA PRO A 298 24.35 -24.82 16.46
C PRO A 298 24.59 -26.32 16.68
N VAL A 299 24.96 -27.04 15.62
CA VAL A 299 25.34 -28.46 15.69
C VAL A 299 26.58 -28.66 16.59
N SER A 300 27.48 -27.67 16.60
CA SER A 300 28.69 -27.68 17.40
C SER A 300 29.10 -26.26 17.77
N GLY A 301 29.74 -26.09 18.94
CA GLY A 301 30.15 -24.80 19.45
C GLY A 301 29.11 -24.17 20.37
N SER A 302 29.34 -22.91 20.74
CA SER A 302 28.42 -22.15 21.59
C SER A 302 27.35 -21.47 20.74
N GLY A 303 26.10 -21.51 21.20
CA GLY A 303 24.99 -20.79 20.57
C GLY A 303 25.16 -19.28 20.66
N ALA A 304 24.62 -18.57 19.66
CA ALA A 304 24.60 -17.12 19.59
C ALA A 304 23.17 -16.64 19.32
N LEU A 305 22.70 -15.70 20.14
CA LEU A 305 21.41 -15.06 19.94
C LEU A 305 21.55 -13.94 18.91
N VAL A 306 21.15 -14.24 17.69
CA VAL A 306 21.06 -13.29 16.57
C VAL A 306 19.62 -13.26 16.12
N ALA A 307 19.09 -12.08 15.81
CA ALA A 307 17.74 -11.95 15.28
C ALA A 307 17.75 -11.17 13.95
N ALA A 308 16.88 -11.58 13.04
CA ALA A 308 16.63 -10.90 11.79
C ALA A 308 15.25 -10.25 11.82
N GLN A 309 15.06 -9.15 11.10
CA GLN A 309 13.80 -8.41 11.11
C GLN A 309 13.35 -8.12 9.68
N GLN A 310 12.06 -8.38 9.43
CA GLN A 310 11.42 -8.15 8.13
C GLN A 310 10.58 -6.88 8.16
N ASP A 311 10.38 -6.29 7.00
CA ASP A 311 9.60 -5.08 6.82
C ASP A 311 8.48 -5.28 5.78
N MET A 312 7.44 -4.46 5.83
CA MET A 312 6.52 -4.37 4.70
C MET A 312 7.19 -3.68 3.51
N PRO A 313 6.86 -4.05 2.26
CA PRO A 313 7.41 -3.41 1.06
C PRO A 313 7.22 -1.89 0.99
N GLY A 314 6.17 -1.36 1.62
CA GLY A 314 5.83 0.06 1.70
C GLY A 314 6.48 0.82 2.86
N VAL A 315 7.28 0.19 3.72
CA VAL A 315 7.79 0.77 5.00
C VAL A 315 8.34 2.20 4.87
N GLY A 316 9.08 2.51 3.80
CA GLY A 316 9.68 3.84 3.59
C GLY A 316 8.74 4.89 2.98
N ALA A 317 7.65 4.47 2.33
CA ALA A 317 6.69 5.35 1.68
C ALA A 317 5.33 4.61 1.50
N PRO A 318 4.53 4.47 2.58
CA PRO A 318 3.33 3.66 2.58
C PRO A 318 2.33 4.16 1.52
N TYR A 319 1.58 3.23 0.91
CA TYR A 319 0.62 3.49 -0.17
C TYR A 319 1.18 4.08 -1.47
N THR A 320 2.49 4.32 -1.58
CA THR A 320 3.10 4.93 -2.77
C THR A 320 4.30 4.14 -3.28
N ALA A 321 5.00 3.42 -2.41
CA ALA A 321 6.09 2.53 -2.76
C ALA A 321 5.75 1.05 -2.52
N ASN A 322 6.44 0.20 -3.26
CA ASN A 322 6.42 -1.25 -3.13
C ASN A 322 7.86 -1.77 -3.32
N ASN A 323 8.74 -1.31 -2.44
CA ASN A 323 10.16 -1.54 -2.55
C ASN A 323 10.47 -2.98 -2.10
N PRO A 324 11.21 -3.77 -2.90
CA PRO A 324 11.53 -5.13 -2.53
C PRO A 324 12.33 -5.20 -1.23
N GLN A 325 11.93 -6.09 -0.33
CA GLN A 325 12.59 -6.38 0.94
C GLN A 325 13.39 -7.67 0.82
N SER A 326 14.61 -7.69 1.36
CA SER A 326 15.48 -8.87 1.30
C SER A 326 15.07 -9.94 2.30
N PHE A 327 15.16 -11.20 1.89
CA PHE A 327 15.22 -12.32 2.83
C PHE A 327 16.51 -12.14 3.64
N LYS A 328 16.39 -12.06 4.96
CA LYS A 328 17.49 -11.62 5.83
C LYS A 328 18.35 -12.78 6.34
N ARG A 329 17.87 -14.01 6.15
CA ARG A 329 18.52 -15.25 6.60
C ARG A 329 18.65 -16.24 5.45
N PHE A 330 19.63 -17.11 5.60
CA PHE A 330 19.79 -18.31 4.79
C PHE A 330 20.11 -19.47 5.70
N ASP A 331 19.17 -20.41 5.82
CA ASP A 331 19.28 -21.49 6.79
C ASP A 331 19.77 -22.76 6.09
N THR A 332 20.93 -23.22 6.52
CA THR A 332 21.50 -24.52 6.09
C THR A 332 20.87 -25.68 6.85
N ASP A 333 20.41 -25.41 8.07
CA ASP A 333 19.85 -26.35 9.02
C ASP A 333 18.74 -25.69 9.84
N PHE A 334 17.81 -26.50 10.33
CA PHE A 334 16.67 -26.04 11.10
C PHE A 334 16.52 -26.87 12.37
N PRO A 335 16.99 -26.35 13.51
CA PRO A 335 16.75 -26.94 14.82
C PRO A 335 15.36 -26.55 15.33
N PHE A 336 14.43 -27.49 15.23
CA PHE A 336 13.07 -27.33 15.75
C PHE A 336 12.98 -27.90 17.16
N PHE A 337 12.79 -27.03 18.16
CA PHE A 337 12.61 -27.40 19.58
C PHE A 337 13.56 -28.51 20.07
N THR A 338 14.85 -28.47 19.70
CA THR A 338 15.79 -29.59 19.95
C THR A 338 16.01 -29.91 21.43
N SER A 339 15.64 -28.99 22.32
CA SER A 339 15.64 -29.18 23.78
C SER A 339 14.42 -29.96 24.30
N PHE A 340 13.44 -30.26 23.44
CA PHE A 340 12.18 -30.92 23.79
C PHE A 340 12.11 -32.35 23.21
N PRO A 341 11.35 -33.27 23.83
CA PRO A 341 11.23 -34.65 23.35
C PRO A 341 10.65 -34.79 21.93
N PHE A 342 9.84 -33.83 21.49
CA PHE A 342 9.26 -33.80 20.14
C PHE A 342 10.16 -33.08 19.10
N GLY A 343 11.28 -32.51 19.56
CA GLY A 343 12.19 -31.73 18.74
C GLY A 343 12.94 -32.57 17.72
N TYR A 344 13.39 -31.91 16.66
CA TYR A 344 14.19 -32.52 15.60
C TYR A 344 15.10 -31.47 14.94
N ARG A 345 16.13 -31.94 14.23
CA ARG A 345 16.93 -31.09 13.35
C ARG A 345 16.80 -31.58 11.92
N LEU A 346 16.52 -30.65 11.00
CA LEU A 346 16.67 -30.86 9.58
C LEU A 346 17.99 -30.26 9.12
N ALA A 347 18.72 -30.95 8.25
CA ALA A 347 19.99 -30.49 7.70
C ALA A 347 19.89 -30.40 6.17
N ASN A 348 20.77 -29.58 5.57
CA ASN A 348 20.86 -29.36 4.13
C ASN A 348 19.57 -28.78 3.52
N MET A 349 18.87 -27.91 4.26
CA MET A 349 17.66 -27.28 3.73
C MET A 349 17.98 -26.21 2.70
N ASN A 350 19.03 -25.41 2.97
CA ASN A 350 19.60 -24.44 2.04
C ASN A 350 18.54 -23.50 1.45
N TRP A 351 17.72 -22.90 2.31
CA TRP A 351 16.68 -21.96 1.91
C TRP A 351 16.98 -20.54 2.37
N PHE A 352 16.35 -19.57 1.73
CA PHE A 352 16.29 -18.19 2.19
C PHE A 352 15.08 -18.04 3.11
N ALA A 353 15.22 -17.31 4.22
CA ALA A 353 14.16 -17.09 5.19
C ALA A 353 13.83 -15.61 5.40
N ALA A 354 12.52 -15.34 5.42
CA ALA A 354 11.93 -14.05 5.72
C ALA A 354 10.83 -14.20 6.79
N ASP A 355 11.26 -14.50 8.02
CA ASP A 355 10.38 -14.70 9.16
C ASP A 355 10.00 -13.37 9.81
N GLY A 356 8.71 -13.16 10.02
CA GLY A 356 8.18 -11.99 10.73
C GLY A 356 7.68 -10.86 9.86
N ILE A 357 7.22 -11.14 8.64
CA ILE A 357 6.62 -10.12 7.76
C ILE A 357 5.28 -9.64 8.38
N PRO A 358 5.10 -8.35 8.72
CA PRO A 358 4.00 -7.92 9.57
C PRO A 358 2.76 -7.51 8.78
N VAL A 359 2.11 -8.48 8.15
CA VAL A 359 0.99 -8.23 7.23
C VAL A 359 -0.33 -8.16 7.99
N ALA A 360 -1.12 -7.11 7.75
CA ALA A 360 -2.47 -6.97 8.27
C ALA A 360 -3.51 -7.61 7.32
N PRO A 361 -4.69 -8.05 7.80
CA PRO A 361 -5.71 -8.76 7.01
C PRO A 361 -6.55 -7.87 6.08
N PHE A 362 -6.01 -6.72 5.67
CA PHE A 362 -6.69 -5.75 4.81
C PHE A 362 -5.75 -5.28 3.70
N ASP A 363 -6.26 -5.15 2.48
CA ASP A 363 -5.52 -4.56 1.37
C ASP A 363 -5.41 -3.03 1.49
N ASP A 364 -4.61 -2.41 0.63
CA ASP A 364 -4.32 -0.96 0.64
C ASP A 364 -5.54 -0.08 0.33
N SER A 365 -6.66 -0.68 -0.09
CA SER A 365 -7.95 0.01 -0.22
C SER A 365 -8.88 -0.26 0.98
N GLY A 366 -8.38 -0.88 2.05
CA GLY A 366 -9.14 -1.22 3.25
C GLY A 366 -10.07 -2.42 3.08
N ARG A 367 -9.95 -3.21 2.01
CA ARG A 367 -10.78 -4.41 1.82
C ARG A 367 -10.22 -5.55 2.66
N PRO A 368 -11.06 -6.33 3.36
CA PRO A 368 -10.60 -7.55 4.01
C PRO A 368 -10.02 -8.53 2.97
N ASN A 369 -8.75 -8.90 3.12
CA ASN A 369 -8.08 -9.86 2.26
C ASN A 369 -7.28 -10.85 3.12
N SER A 370 -7.81 -12.07 3.23
CA SER A 370 -7.19 -13.12 4.06
C SER A 370 -6.02 -13.83 3.36
N TYR A 371 -5.84 -13.60 2.06
CA TYR A 371 -4.86 -14.27 1.22
C TYR A 371 -4.02 -13.27 0.41
N PRO A 372 -3.39 -12.28 1.05
CA PRO A 372 -2.56 -11.33 0.32
C PRO A 372 -1.39 -12.05 -0.36
N LEU A 373 -0.93 -11.46 -1.46
CA LEU A 373 0.15 -12.02 -2.27
C LEU A 373 1.42 -11.19 -2.13
N VAL A 374 2.55 -11.89 -2.14
CA VAL A 374 3.88 -11.29 -2.34
C VAL A 374 4.55 -11.88 -3.56
N ARG A 375 5.21 -11.03 -4.34
CA ARG A 375 6.10 -11.42 -5.43
C ARG A 375 7.49 -11.66 -4.88
N VAL A 376 7.95 -12.90 -4.98
CA VAL A 376 9.30 -13.33 -4.60
C VAL A 376 10.17 -13.38 -5.85
N GLN A 377 11.35 -12.79 -5.78
CA GLN A 377 12.30 -12.71 -6.90
C GLN A 377 13.70 -13.13 -6.45
N ALA A 378 14.34 -13.98 -7.24
CA ALA A 378 15.78 -14.22 -7.17
C ALA A 378 16.50 -13.27 -8.13
N LYS A 379 17.47 -12.51 -7.63
CA LYS A 379 18.31 -11.61 -8.41
C LYS A 379 19.74 -12.11 -8.40
N ALA A 380 20.41 -12.14 -9.54
CA ALA A 380 21.83 -12.50 -9.61
C ALA A 380 22.64 -11.54 -8.73
N LYS A 381 23.38 -12.06 -7.75
CA LYS A 381 24.20 -11.22 -6.87
C LYS A 381 25.40 -10.65 -7.61
N THR A 382 25.97 -11.45 -8.50
CA THR A 382 27.14 -11.11 -9.32
C THR A 382 26.85 -11.35 -10.79
N THR A 383 27.81 -11.03 -11.66
CA THR A 383 27.72 -11.32 -13.10
C THR A 383 27.97 -12.79 -13.44
N ALA A 384 28.27 -13.67 -12.46
CA ALA A 384 28.71 -15.03 -12.72
C ALA A 384 27.64 -15.91 -13.40
N LEU A 385 26.36 -15.73 -13.06
CA LEU A 385 25.28 -16.58 -13.55
C LEU A 385 24.79 -16.20 -14.96
N THR A 386 24.71 -14.90 -15.26
CA THR A 386 24.07 -14.38 -16.49
C THR A 386 24.82 -13.24 -17.17
N GLY A 387 25.98 -12.84 -16.65
CA GLY A 387 26.73 -11.68 -17.12
C GLY A 387 26.21 -10.33 -16.60
N THR A 388 25.09 -10.28 -15.88
CA THR A 388 24.49 -9.04 -15.36
C THR A 388 24.11 -9.18 -13.89
N ALA A 389 24.82 -8.49 -12.99
CA ALA A 389 24.45 -8.40 -11.58
C ALA A 389 23.10 -7.65 -11.42
N GLY A 390 22.28 -8.09 -10.48
CA GLY A 390 20.94 -7.57 -10.22
C GLY A 390 19.85 -8.07 -11.18
N GLN A 391 20.19 -8.85 -12.21
CA GLN A 391 19.19 -9.40 -13.13
C GLN A 391 18.24 -10.35 -12.40
N ILE A 392 16.94 -10.19 -12.62
CA ILE A 392 15.92 -11.13 -12.11
C ILE A 392 16.08 -12.46 -12.87
N LEU A 393 16.38 -13.51 -12.12
CA LEU A 393 16.57 -14.86 -12.64
C LEU A 393 15.26 -15.63 -12.70
N ALA A 394 14.49 -15.55 -11.61
CA ALA A 394 13.20 -16.22 -11.47
C ALA A 394 12.30 -15.41 -10.53
N SER A 395 11.00 -15.52 -10.75
CA SER A 395 9.99 -14.94 -9.86
C SER A 395 8.76 -15.82 -9.75
N MET A 396 8.09 -15.74 -8.61
CA MET A 396 6.74 -16.28 -8.41
C MET A 396 5.97 -15.40 -7.43
N ASP A 397 4.65 -15.56 -7.41
CA ASP A 397 3.84 -15.00 -6.34
C ASP A 397 3.52 -16.10 -5.33
N SER A 398 3.61 -15.77 -4.05
CA SER A 398 3.27 -16.66 -2.93
C SER A 398 2.23 -15.99 -2.04
N VAL A 399 1.36 -16.80 -1.45
CA VAL A 399 0.36 -16.32 -0.49
C VAL A 399 1.02 -16.21 0.87
N ILE A 400 0.78 -15.09 1.55
CA ILE A 400 1.18 -14.83 2.94
C ILE A 400 -0.08 -14.65 3.78
N PRO A 401 -0.72 -15.75 4.20
CA PRO A 401 -2.10 -15.71 4.65
C PRO A 401 -2.21 -15.08 6.04
N VAL A 402 -3.22 -14.24 6.24
CA VAL A 402 -3.50 -13.62 7.53
C VAL A 402 -4.99 -13.37 7.69
N SER A 403 -5.56 -13.68 8.85
CA SER A 403 -7.00 -13.58 9.07
C SER A 403 -7.31 -13.08 10.47
N ALA A 404 -8.39 -12.29 10.58
CA ALA A 404 -8.99 -11.90 11.85
C ALA A 404 -10.32 -12.65 12.11
N GLU A 405 -10.48 -13.85 11.54
CA GLU A 405 -11.76 -14.57 11.51
C GLU A 405 -12.10 -15.33 12.80
N ALA A 406 -11.24 -15.31 13.83
CA ALA A 406 -11.55 -15.91 15.12
C ALA A 406 -12.91 -15.41 15.65
N ALA A 407 -13.23 -14.13 15.36
CA ALA A 407 -14.53 -13.52 15.58
C ALA A 407 -15.03 -13.75 17.02
N CYS A 408 -14.16 -13.50 17.99
CA CYS A 408 -14.38 -13.75 19.42
C CYS A 408 -15.69 -13.13 19.91
N TYR A 409 -16.06 -11.99 19.33
CA TYR A 409 -17.31 -11.28 19.59
C TYR A 409 -18.57 -12.14 19.42
N LYS A 410 -18.57 -13.15 18.54
CA LYS A 410 -19.74 -14.04 18.34
C LYS A 410 -20.14 -14.76 19.63
N CYS A 411 -19.19 -15.03 20.52
CA CYS A 411 -19.45 -15.71 21.79
C CYS A 411 -19.28 -14.78 23.00
N HIS A 412 -18.29 -13.90 22.96
CA HIS A 412 -17.86 -13.04 24.07
C HIS A 412 -18.51 -11.67 24.07
N VAL A 413 -19.60 -11.48 23.33
CA VAL A 413 -20.42 -10.26 23.36
C VAL A 413 -21.91 -10.64 23.45
N SER A 414 -22.71 -9.72 24.00
CA SER A 414 -24.18 -9.83 24.10
C SER A 414 -24.84 -9.93 22.72
N SER A 415 -26.03 -10.54 22.66
CA SER A 415 -26.86 -10.55 21.46
C SER A 415 -27.31 -9.16 21.00
N ALA A 416 -27.37 -8.17 21.90
CA ALA A 416 -27.62 -6.78 21.51
C ALA A 416 -26.56 -6.22 20.54
N ASP A 417 -25.33 -6.74 20.60
CA ASP A 417 -24.20 -6.22 19.84
C ASP A 417 -23.66 -7.27 18.83
N GLY A 418 -24.51 -8.24 18.45
CA GLY A 418 -24.24 -9.22 17.39
C GLY A 418 -23.55 -10.51 17.85
N GLY A 419 -23.40 -10.72 19.16
CA GLY A 419 -22.94 -11.98 19.74
C GLY A 419 -24.08 -12.96 20.04
N THR A 420 -23.76 -14.04 20.74
CA THR A 420 -24.75 -15.07 21.15
C THR A 420 -25.20 -14.91 22.60
N GLY A 421 -24.58 -14.02 23.38
CA GLY A 421 -24.87 -13.89 24.81
C GLY A 421 -24.38 -15.05 25.68
N LYS A 422 -23.67 -16.04 25.10
CA LYS A 422 -23.31 -17.29 25.80
C LYS A 422 -22.13 -17.15 26.76
N ALA A 423 -21.14 -16.34 26.42
CA ALA A 423 -20.00 -16.07 27.30
C ALA A 423 -20.06 -14.70 27.98
N ALA A 424 -20.81 -13.74 27.41
CA ALA A 424 -21.06 -12.42 27.98
C ALA A 424 -22.53 -12.03 27.72
N CYS A 425 -23.32 -11.92 28.78
CA CYS A 425 -24.76 -11.66 28.72
C CYS A 425 -25.17 -10.41 29.51
N ILE A 426 -26.26 -9.77 29.08
CA ILE A 426 -26.89 -8.62 29.71
C ILE A 426 -28.32 -9.00 30.14
N PRO A 427 -28.70 -8.82 31.42
CA PRO A 427 -30.05 -9.12 31.89
C PRO A 427 -31.11 -8.30 31.15
N GLY A 428 -32.24 -8.94 30.81
CA GLY A 428 -33.32 -8.32 30.05
C GLY A 428 -33.05 -8.14 28.55
N VAL A 429 -31.83 -8.46 28.09
CA VAL A 429 -31.45 -8.50 26.67
C VAL A 429 -31.23 -9.94 26.22
N ASP A 430 -30.35 -10.65 26.91
CA ASP A 430 -29.98 -12.02 26.57
C ASP A 430 -30.86 -13.04 27.29
N ALA A 431 -31.28 -14.08 26.55
CA ALA A 431 -32.03 -15.18 27.13
C ALA A 431 -31.21 -15.91 28.21
N ASN A 432 -31.86 -16.31 29.30
CA ASN A 432 -31.25 -17.01 30.43
C ASN A 432 -30.14 -16.22 31.15
N CYS A 433 -30.17 -14.89 31.06
CA CYS A 433 -29.24 -14.01 31.78
C CYS A 433 -29.91 -13.39 33.02
N ALA A 434 -29.69 -14.01 34.20
CA ALA A 434 -30.20 -13.48 35.46
C ALA A 434 -29.35 -12.33 36.03
N THR A 435 -28.05 -12.36 35.76
CA THR A 435 -27.07 -11.36 36.18
C THR A 435 -26.06 -11.18 35.06
N GLN A 436 -25.55 -9.96 34.90
CA GLN A 436 -24.55 -9.64 33.89
C GLN A 436 -23.29 -10.51 34.10
N GLY A 437 -22.79 -11.11 33.02
CA GLY A 437 -21.62 -11.98 33.07
C GLY A 437 -21.74 -13.19 32.14
N SER A 438 -21.21 -14.35 32.55
CA SER A 438 -21.21 -15.57 31.74
C SER A 438 -22.27 -16.56 32.22
N PRO A 439 -23.37 -16.79 31.47
CA PRO A 439 -24.35 -17.83 31.81
C PRO A 439 -23.74 -19.23 31.85
N ARG A 440 -22.74 -19.51 30.99
CA ARG A 440 -22.11 -20.82 30.88
C ARG A 440 -21.33 -21.20 32.14
N SER A 441 -20.66 -20.24 32.77
CA SER A 441 -19.84 -20.47 33.96
C SER A 441 -20.48 -19.93 35.24
N GLN A 442 -21.67 -19.32 35.13
CA GLN A 442 -22.37 -18.64 36.24
C GLN A 442 -21.50 -17.61 36.95
N THR A 443 -20.57 -16.99 36.23
CA THR A 443 -19.62 -16.02 36.77
C THR A 443 -20.07 -14.62 36.41
N ALA A 444 -20.31 -13.78 37.42
CA ALA A 444 -20.73 -12.41 37.25
C ALA A 444 -19.54 -11.50 36.92
N PHE A 445 -19.70 -10.61 35.94
CA PHE A 445 -18.77 -9.53 35.63
C PHE A 445 -19.48 -8.45 34.82
N VAL A 446 -18.91 -7.24 34.78
CA VAL A 446 -19.46 -6.15 33.98
C VAL A 446 -19.13 -6.40 32.50
N VAL A 447 -20.14 -6.71 31.71
CA VAL A 447 -20.00 -6.94 30.26
C VAL A 447 -19.74 -5.61 29.55
N ALA A 448 -18.61 -5.51 28.86
CA ALA A 448 -18.25 -4.44 27.95
C ALA A 448 -19.05 -4.53 26.64
N ARG A 449 -19.36 -3.37 26.08
CA ARG A 449 -20.13 -3.24 24.84
C ARG A 449 -19.34 -2.47 23.78
N PRO A 450 -19.48 -2.78 22.48
CA PRO A 450 -18.75 -2.07 21.42
C PRO A 450 -19.00 -0.56 21.39
N ALA A 451 -20.20 -0.12 21.82
CA ALA A 451 -20.56 1.29 21.90
C ALA A 451 -19.82 2.06 23.02
N GLU A 452 -19.18 1.36 23.95
CA GLU A 452 -18.37 1.97 25.02
C GLU A 452 -16.96 2.33 24.53
N ASP A 453 -16.49 1.74 23.44
CA ASP A 453 -15.26 2.17 22.80
C ASP A 453 -15.51 3.51 22.11
N THR A 454 -14.80 4.55 22.56
CA THR A 454 -14.90 5.92 22.03
C THR A 454 -13.67 6.33 21.24
N ALA A 455 -12.73 5.41 20.99
CA ALA A 455 -11.52 5.72 20.22
C ALA A 455 -11.87 6.21 18.82
N ALA A 456 -11.19 7.26 18.36
CA ALA A 456 -11.35 7.78 17.00
C ALA A 456 -10.83 6.75 15.97
N ASP A 457 -11.42 6.77 14.77
CA ASP A 457 -10.95 6.01 13.60
C ASP A 457 -10.89 4.46 13.75
N VAL A 458 -11.52 3.90 14.80
CA VAL A 458 -11.69 2.45 14.99
C VAL A 458 -12.98 1.97 14.32
N PRO A 459 -12.94 1.03 13.35
CA PRO A 459 -14.14 0.49 12.70
C PRO A 459 -15.01 -0.34 13.64
N ALA A 460 -16.29 -0.50 13.28
CA ALA A 460 -17.26 -1.24 14.07
C ALA A 460 -16.82 -2.67 14.42
N ASP A 461 -16.15 -3.38 13.51
CA ASP A 461 -15.70 -4.74 13.77
C ASP A 461 -14.52 -4.81 14.75
N ALA A 462 -13.60 -3.83 14.71
CA ALA A 462 -12.54 -3.71 15.72
C ALA A 462 -13.11 -3.32 17.10
N ARG A 463 -14.19 -2.53 17.17
CA ARG A 463 -14.90 -2.25 18.43
C ARG A 463 -15.58 -3.49 19.02
N LYS A 464 -16.06 -4.41 18.16
CA LYS A 464 -16.60 -5.70 18.61
C LYS A 464 -15.50 -6.57 19.21
N GLU A 465 -14.33 -6.60 18.58
CA GLU A 465 -13.17 -7.32 19.12
C GLU A 465 -12.73 -6.72 20.46
N TRP A 466 -12.57 -5.39 20.54
CA TRP A 466 -12.26 -4.69 21.79
C TRP A 466 -13.22 -5.05 22.95
N ALA A 467 -14.52 -5.13 22.66
CA ALA A 467 -15.52 -5.53 23.66
C ALA A 467 -15.38 -7.02 24.03
N ALA A 468 -15.15 -7.89 23.05
CA ALA A 468 -14.93 -9.31 23.26
C ALA A 468 -13.71 -9.55 24.16
N ASP A 469 -12.59 -8.88 23.90
CA ASP A 469 -11.36 -8.99 24.68
C ASP A 469 -11.55 -8.53 26.11
N ASN A 470 -12.23 -7.39 26.32
CA ASN A 470 -12.59 -6.93 27.65
C ASN A 470 -13.42 -7.99 28.38
N ASN A 471 -14.40 -8.60 27.71
CA ASN A 471 -15.26 -9.60 28.31
C ASN A 471 -14.51 -10.90 28.62
N ILE A 472 -13.55 -11.31 27.78
CA ILE A 472 -12.66 -12.44 28.04
C ILE A 472 -11.82 -12.18 29.29
N ILE A 473 -11.14 -11.03 29.36
CA ILE A 473 -10.27 -10.69 30.49
C ILE A 473 -11.05 -10.48 31.79
N ARG A 474 -12.20 -9.78 31.75
CA ARG A 474 -13.05 -9.61 32.94
C ARG A 474 -13.63 -10.93 33.45
N LEU A 475 -14.01 -11.83 32.55
CA LEU A 475 -14.43 -13.17 32.93
C LEU A 475 -13.27 -13.96 33.56
N HIS A 476 -12.08 -13.85 32.98
CA HIS A 476 -10.87 -14.47 33.53
C HIS A 476 -10.57 -13.96 34.95
N ASP A 477 -10.52 -12.64 35.13
CA ASP A 477 -10.31 -11.97 36.42
C ASP A 477 -11.35 -12.42 37.45
N ALA A 478 -12.64 -12.42 37.10
CA ALA A 478 -13.73 -12.81 38.00
C ALA A 478 -13.67 -14.29 38.39
N LYS A 479 -13.28 -15.18 37.47
CA LYS A 479 -13.25 -16.62 37.70
C LYS A 479 -12.00 -17.05 38.49
N HIS A 480 -10.88 -16.38 38.26
CA HIS A 480 -9.57 -16.81 38.77
C HIS A 480 -9.02 -15.89 39.86
N GLY A 481 -9.73 -14.81 40.21
CA GLY A 481 -9.26 -13.83 41.19
C GLY A 481 -8.02 -13.06 40.72
N THR A 482 -7.86 -12.90 39.40
CA THR A 482 -6.75 -12.15 38.79
C THR A 482 -7.15 -10.69 38.54
N HIS A 483 -6.18 -9.87 38.15
CA HIS A 483 -6.36 -8.43 37.91
C HIS A 483 -5.74 -8.00 36.57
N LEU A 484 -5.81 -8.88 35.56
CA LEU A 484 -5.17 -8.70 34.26
C LEU A 484 -5.74 -7.48 33.51
N GLN A 485 -6.99 -7.10 33.78
CA GLN A 485 -7.57 -5.90 33.17
C GLN A 485 -6.77 -4.61 33.49
N ASN A 486 -5.97 -4.60 34.56
CA ASN A 486 -5.13 -3.47 34.95
C ASN A 486 -3.73 -3.50 34.30
N SER A 487 -3.45 -4.47 33.43
CA SER A 487 -2.12 -4.71 32.87
C SER A 487 -2.17 -4.95 31.35
N THR A 488 -3.11 -4.30 30.66
CA THR A 488 -3.30 -4.41 29.21
C THR A 488 -2.21 -3.66 28.42
N PRO A 489 -1.80 -4.17 27.25
CA PRO A 489 -2.34 -5.33 26.56
C PRO A 489 -1.86 -6.67 27.15
N ILE A 490 -2.75 -7.65 27.20
CA ILE A 490 -2.43 -8.99 27.67
C ILE A 490 -2.13 -9.90 26.48
N VAL A 491 -0.92 -10.43 26.41
CA VAL A 491 -0.61 -11.56 25.52
C VAL A 491 -0.76 -12.85 26.30
N CYS A 492 -1.68 -13.72 25.86
CA CYS A 492 -2.03 -14.95 26.59
C CYS A 492 -0.82 -15.83 26.88
N GLN A 493 0.20 -15.83 26.00
CA GLN A 493 1.44 -16.59 26.18
C GLN A 493 2.16 -16.28 27.49
N THR A 494 2.04 -15.07 28.04
CA THR A 494 2.71 -14.70 29.30
C THR A 494 2.37 -15.65 30.44
N CYS A 495 1.15 -16.23 30.42
CA CYS A 495 0.68 -17.17 31.43
C CYS A 495 0.32 -18.55 30.86
N HIS A 496 0.09 -18.67 29.55
CA HIS A 496 -0.35 -19.88 28.86
C HIS A 496 0.55 -20.17 27.66
N TYR A 497 1.59 -20.95 27.87
CA TYR A 497 2.60 -21.26 26.87
C TYR A 497 2.00 -21.77 25.56
N THR A 498 2.50 -21.23 24.44
CA THR A 498 2.24 -21.75 23.10
C THR A 498 3.55 -21.87 22.33
N PRO A 499 3.85 -23.02 21.73
CA PRO A 499 5.01 -23.13 20.84
C PRO A 499 5.01 -22.11 19.69
N ALA A 500 3.85 -21.55 19.33
CA ALA A 500 3.70 -20.62 18.20
C ALA A 500 4.37 -19.26 18.42
N LEU A 501 4.50 -18.79 19.66
CA LEU A 501 5.20 -17.52 19.98
C LEU A 501 6.51 -17.76 20.73
N ASP A 502 6.94 -19.01 20.92
CA ASP A 502 8.26 -19.34 21.44
C ASP A 502 9.29 -19.37 20.31
N LEU A 503 9.54 -18.21 19.70
CA LEU A 503 10.42 -18.09 18.53
C LEU A 503 11.89 -18.47 18.84
N ALA A 504 12.27 -18.53 20.11
CA ALA A 504 13.60 -18.93 20.55
C ALA A 504 13.66 -20.37 21.09
N HIS A 505 12.54 -21.11 21.07
CA HIS A 505 12.42 -22.49 21.56
C HIS A 505 12.89 -22.67 23.02
N LEU A 506 12.65 -21.68 23.88
CA LEU A 506 13.07 -21.68 25.27
C LEU A 506 12.11 -22.46 26.19
N GLY A 507 10.89 -22.70 25.74
CA GLY A 507 9.83 -23.32 26.50
C GLY A 507 8.97 -22.36 27.29
N PRO A 508 8.12 -22.91 28.17
CA PRO A 508 7.30 -22.11 29.08
C PRO A 508 8.16 -21.20 29.95
N LEU A 509 7.88 -19.89 29.89
CA LEU A 509 8.53 -18.87 30.73
C LEU A 509 7.61 -18.36 31.85
N GLY A 510 6.31 -18.72 31.81
CA GLY A 510 5.29 -18.24 32.72
C GLY A 510 5.13 -19.11 33.98
N PRO A 511 4.65 -18.55 35.10
CA PRO A 511 4.54 -19.25 36.39
C PRO A 511 3.48 -20.38 36.42
N GLY A 512 2.59 -20.46 35.43
CA GLY A 512 1.55 -21.50 35.34
C GLY A 512 1.99 -22.78 34.63
N ASP A 513 3.09 -22.74 33.88
CA ASP A 513 3.52 -23.80 32.96
C ASP A 513 5.00 -24.23 33.16
N ALA A 514 5.70 -23.62 34.13
CA ALA A 514 7.08 -23.95 34.52
C ALA A 514 7.16 -25.04 35.60
#